data_AF-A0A9J7EUN7-F1
#
_entry.id   AF-A0A9J7EUN7-F1
#
_cell.length_a   1.000
_cell.length_b   1.000
_cell.length_c   1.000
_cell.angle_alpha   90.00
_cell.angle_beta   90.00
_cell.angle_gamma   90.00
#
_symmetry.space_group_name_H-M   'P 1'
#
loop_
_entity.id
_entity.type
_entity.pdbx_description
1 polymer ?
#
loop_
_entity_poly.entity_id
_entity_poly.type
_entity_poly.pdbx_seq_one_letter_code
_entity_poly.pdbx_strand_id
1 'polypeptide(L)'
;MLKLLIFLAAVAVCLGQWQNIRVNYTLFTRNDPTDGQDMTESIPDDFYDEENTIFLIHGYAGNTVNRFNKLVRDDIFRNTTNHYNVIVVDWTAEASFSYTHARNNVPNVARNLASFIQRLTTTGKFSKLRSGTRIYNEASRVLGQSAGPTEDPTTTSEATTTTTPEPTTTTTEPTTTETPTTTTTTSDPTTTTTEGFATEGFELPGNEANVELFHLVGFDLGAHVAGIAGRILQEDSQLVGRITGLNPSGRQWGTGSERLKRGDARYVEVIHTDTLGVLANGIGDPIGDINFYANGGNNQPGCLTHSCCHDRAFELFAASMINPNLKGRACTTQTQMNLNLCRGEDLHLGGTRLSKNGAFVYRINTSRRYPF
;
A
#
# COMPACT_ATOMS: atom_id res chain seq x y z
N MET A 1 43.03 -21.52 4.99
CA MET A 1 41.88 -21.07 5.81
C MET A 1 41.46 -19.62 5.53
N LEU A 2 42.38 -18.65 5.42
CA LEU A 2 42.04 -17.23 5.20
C LEU A 2 41.26 -16.95 3.88
N LYS A 3 41.59 -17.64 2.79
CA LYS A 3 40.88 -17.50 1.50
C LYS A 3 39.43 -18.04 1.53
N LEU A 4 39.15 -19.05 2.35
CA LEU A 4 37.80 -19.63 2.50
C LEU A 4 36.91 -18.72 3.35
N LEU A 5 37.48 -18.06 4.37
CA LEU A 5 36.77 -17.05 5.18
C LEU A 5 36.42 -15.80 4.36
N ILE A 6 37.32 -15.33 3.48
CA ILE A 6 37.04 -14.22 2.56
C ILE A 6 35.95 -14.61 1.55
N PHE A 7 35.96 -15.84 1.04
CA PHE A 7 34.95 -16.31 0.10
C PHE A 7 33.58 -16.50 0.77
N LEU A 8 33.51 -17.02 2.00
CA LEU A 8 32.27 -17.14 2.77
C LEU A 8 31.73 -15.77 3.21
N ALA A 9 32.59 -14.81 3.53
CA ALA A 9 32.19 -13.43 3.79
C ALA A 9 31.68 -12.72 2.53
N ALA A 10 32.35 -12.92 1.38
CA ALA A 10 31.90 -12.40 0.09
C ALA A 10 30.60 -13.06 -0.38
N VAL A 11 30.40 -14.36 -0.14
CA VAL A 11 29.16 -15.07 -0.39
C VAL A 11 28.06 -14.64 0.58
N ALA A 12 28.34 -14.33 1.85
CA ALA A 12 27.36 -13.72 2.75
C ALA A 12 26.97 -12.29 2.31
N VAL A 13 27.91 -11.51 1.80
CA VAL A 13 27.65 -10.19 1.20
C VAL A 13 26.87 -10.31 -0.13
N CYS A 14 27.12 -11.36 -0.92
CA CYS A 14 26.44 -11.63 -2.19
C CYS A 14 25.11 -12.41 -2.03
N LEU A 15 24.87 -13.07 -0.89
CA LEU A 15 23.62 -13.80 -0.55
C LEU A 15 22.72 -13.00 0.40
N GLY A 16 22.81 -11.68 0.37
CA GLY A 16 21.88 -10.79 1.08
C GLY A 16 22.19 -10.67 2.57
N GLN A 17 23.35 -10.12 2.91
CA GLN A 17 23.46 -9.39 4.16
C GLN A 17 22.58 -8.13 4.06
N TRP A 18 21.32 -8.30 4.49
CA TRP A 18 20.33 -7.26 4.63
C TRP A 18 20.93 -6.10 5.42
N GLN A 19 20.92 -4.90 4.83
CA GLN A 19 21.02 -3.70 5.65
C GLN A 19 19.74 -3.69 6.49
N ASN A 20 19.84 -4.10 7.76
CA ASN A 20 18.75 -4.00 8.73
C ASN A 20 18.49 -2.52 9.01
N ILE A 21 17.83 -1.85 8.07
CA ILE A 21 17.36 -0.50 8.30
C ILE A 21 16.27 -0.56 9.36
N ARG A 22 16.34 0.37 10.31
CA ARG A 22 15.36 0.45 11.39
C ARG A 22 14.18 1.29 10.91
N VAL A 23 13.01 0.68 10.82
CA VAL A 23 11.73 1.35 10.61
C VAL A 23 10.91 1.11 11.87
N ASN A 24 10.40 2.19 12.47
CA ASN A 24 9.54 2.11 13.65
C ASN A 24 8.09 2.32 13.23
N TYR A 25 7.17 1.74 14.00
CA TYR A 25 5.74 1.82 13.76
C TYR A 25 5.06 2.32 15.02
N THR A 26 4.29 3.40 14.91
CA THR A 26 3.53 3.96 16.05
C THR A 26 2.05 3.91 15.75
N LEU A 27 1.31 3.21 16.60
CA LEU A 27 -0.14 3.12 16.55
C LEU A 27 -0.78 4.33 17.25
N PHE A 28 -1.73 4.96 16.58
CA PHE A 28 -2.66 5.92 17.15
C PHE A 28 -4.07 5.38 16.97
N THR A 29 -4.88 5.56 18.00
CA THR A 29 -6.28 5.15 18.00
C THR A 29 -7.13 6.29 18.53
N ARG A 30 -8.45 6.11 18.58
CA ARG A 30 -9.33 7.07 19.22
C ARG A 30 -9.06 7.22 20.73
N ASN A 31 -8.60 6.15 21.38
CA ASN A 31 -8.29 6.14 22.82
C ASN A 31 -6.96 6.83 23.12
N ASP A 32 -6.02 6.75 22.18
CA ASP A 32 -4.73 7.43 22.25
C ASP A 32 -4.40 8.11 20.89
N PRO A 33 -5.02 9.27 20.61
CA PRO A 33 -4.86 9.94 19.32
C PRO A 33 -3.61 10.83 19.26
N THR A 34 -2.90 11.03 20.39
CA THR A 34 -1.83 12.05 20.50
C THR A 34 -0.47 11.45 20.77
N ASP A 35 -0.35 10.57 21.77
CA ASP A 35 0.94 10.06 22.25
C ASP A 35 1.35 8.82 21.45
N GLY A 36 0.40 7.92 21.24
CA GLY A 36 0.56 6.71 20.44
C GLY A 36 1.37 5.62 21.15
N GLN A 37 1.28 4.41 20.61
CA GLN A 37 1.93 3.21 21.15
C GLN A 37 2.93 2.65 20.14
N ASP A 38 4.15 2.34 20.59
CA ASP A 38 5.11 1.64 19.75
C ASP A 38 4.58 0.22 19.46
N MET A 39 4.49 -0.10 18.18
CA MET A 39 4.05 -1.40 17.71
C MET A 39 5.11 -2.13 16.87
N THR A 40 6.37 -1.67 16.91
CA THR A 40 7.46 -2.18 16.06
C THR A 40 7.77 -3.65 16.35
N GLU A 41 7.86 -4.00 17.63
CA GLU A 41 8.23 -5.34 18.12
C GLU A 41 7.03 -6.20 18.52
N SER A 42 5.92 -5.58 18.95
CA SER A 42 4.72 -6.25 19.43
C SER A 42 3.46 -5.49 19.07
N ILE A 43 2.36 -6.19 18.79
CA ILE A 43 1.06 -5.57 18.51
C ILE A 43 0.40 -5.18 19.84
N PRO A 44 0.09 -3.89 20.09
CA PRO A 44 -0.60 -3.45 21.30
C PRO A 44 -2.05 -3.92 21.35
N ASP A 45 -2.61 -4.09 22.55
CA ASP A 45 -4.02 -4.51 22.75
C ASP A 45 -5.03 -3.51 22.17
N ASP A 46 -4.65 -2.24 22.02
CA ASP A 46 -5.48 -1.20 21.41
C ASP A 46 -5.55 -1.30 19.87
N PHE A 47 -4.83 -2.22 19.24
CA PHE A 47 -4.95 -2.49 17.81
C PHE A 47 -6.19 -3.36 17.53
N TYR A 48 -7.17 -2.79 16.81
CA TYR A 48 -8.39 -3.50 16.41
C TYR A 48 -8.25 -4.04 14.98
N ASP A 49 -8.04 -5.34 14.82
CA ASP A 49 -7.70 -6.00 13.55
C ASP A 49 -8.85 -6.05 12.51
N GLU A 50 -10.09 -5.91 12.97
CA GLU A 50 -11.29 -5.77 12.13
C GLU A 50 -11.52 -4.33 11.62
N GLU A 51 -10.78 -3.34 12.14
CA GLU A 51 -10.97 -1.93 11.80
C GLU A 51 -10.11 -1.47 10.63
N ASN A 52 -10.59 -0.43 9.94
CA ASN A 52 -9.83 0.23 8.88
C ASN A 52 -8.49 0.75 9.43
N THR A 53 -7.40 0.36 8.75
CA THR A 53 -6.04 0.70 9.18
C THR A 53 -5.37 1.59 8.15
N ILE A 54 -5.03 2.82 8.55
CA ILE A 54 -4.41 3.83 7.70
C ILE A 54 -2.93 3.94 8.07
N PHE A 55 -2.04 3.68 7.12
CA PHE A 55 -0.61 3.85 7.30
C PHE A 55 -0.18 5.22 6.77
N LEU A 56 0.47 6.04 7.60
CA LEU A 56 1.05 7.33 7.20
C LEU A 56 2.55 7.17 6.98
N ILE A 57 2.99 7.33 5.73
CA ILE A 57 4.37 7.07 5.32
C ILE A 57 4.98 8.38 4.83
N HIS A 58 5.86 8.97 5.63
CA HIS A 58 6.50 10.25 5.30
C HIS A 58 7.56 10.09 4.19
N GLY A 59 8.02 11.23 3.65
CA GLY A 59 9.04 11.29 2.61
C GLY A 59 10.42 11.73 3.09
N TYR A 60 11.20 12.32 2.17
CA TYR A 60 12.53 12.86 2.44
C TYR A 60 12.52 13.90 3.56
N ALA A 61 13.49 13.82 4.48
CA ALA A 61 13.59 14.67 5.68
C ALA A 61 12.33 14.70 6.57
N GLY A 62 11.42 13.74 6.40
CA GLY A 62 10.24 13.56 7.25
C GLY A 62 10.54 12.80 8.54
N ASN A 63 9.61 12.87 9.49
CA ASN A 63 9.65 12.16 10.78
C ASN A 63 8.25 12.08 11.41
N THR A 64 8.12 11.38 12.55
CA THR A 64 6.84 11.15 13.26
C THR A 64 6.08 12.42 13.65
N VAL A 65 6.79 13.51 13.95
CA VAL A 65 6.20 14.78 14.41
C VAL A 65 6.10 15.83 13.30
N ASN A 66 6.42 15.46 12.06
CA ASN A 66 6.32 16.39 10.94
C ASN A 66 4.87 16.79 10.69
N ARG A 67 4.70 17.91 9.97
CA ARG A 67 3.37 18.48 9.72
C ARG A 67 2.45 17.53 8.97
N PHE A 68 2.98 16.70 8.08
CA PHE A 68 2.22 15.67 7.37
C PHE A 68 1.54 14.71 8.35
N ASN A 69 2.31 14.02 9.18
CA ASN A 69 1.80 13.01 10.12
C ASN A 69 0.82 13.64 11.11
N LYS A 70 1.20 14.76 11.73
CA LYS A 70 0.36 15.44 12.72
C LYS A 70 -0.97 15.91 12.11
N LEU A 71 -0.93 16.65 11.00
CA LEU A 71 -2.15 17.22 10.41
C LEU A 71 -3.10 16.12 9.93
N VAL A 72 -2.60 15.12 9.20
CA VAL A 72 -3.46 14.05 8.66
C VAL A 72 -4.05 13.22 9.78
N ARG A 73 -3.25 12.80 10.77
CA ARG A 73 -3.72 12.04 11.94
C ARG A 73 -4.78 12.83 12.71
N ASP A 74 -4.48 14.09 13.06
CA ASP A 74 -5.40 14.92 13.85
C ASP A 74 -6.73 15.14 13.10
N ASP A 75 -6.69 15.26 11.76
CA ASP A 75 -7.88 15.39 10.92
C ASP A 75 -8.71 14.10 10.82
N ILE A 76 -8.06 12.93 10.78
CA ILE A 76 -8.73 11.61 10.80
C ILE A 76 -9.57 11.46 12.08
N PHE A 77 -9.03 11.88 13.23
CA PHE A 77 -9.71 11.76 14.52
C PHE A 77 -10.64 12.93 14.85
N ARG A 78 -10.62 14.03 14.09
CA ARG A 78 -11.35 15.26 14.44
C ARG A 78 -12.87 15.09 14.44
N ASN A 79 -13.42 14.34 13.49
CA ASN A 79 -14.86 14.32 13.19
C ASN A 79 -15.41 12.92 12.92
N THR A 80 -14.73 11.87 13.38
CA THR A 80 -15.15 10.50 13.08
C THR A 80 -15.66 9.80 14.34
N THR A 81 -16.86 9.24 14.26
CA THR A 81 -17.33 8.22 15.22
C THR A 81 -16.66 6.87 14.97
N ASN A 82 -16.04 6.71 13.81
CA ASN A 82 -15.41 5.48 13.35
C ASN A 82 -14.14 5.20 14.16
N HIS A 83 -13.89 3.92 14.41
CA HIS A 83 -12.66 3.45 15.00
C HIS A 83 -11.68 3.21 13.84
N TYR A 84 -10.54 3.90 13.86
CA TYR A 84 -9.47 3.70 12.88
C TYR A 84 -8.21 3.37 13.65
N ASN A 85 -7.40 2.46 13.10
CA ASN A 85 -6.00 2.36 13.44
C ASN A 85 -5.24 3.32 12.53
N VAL A 86 -4.47 4.25 13.09
CA VAL A 86 -3.57 5.10 12.30
C VAL A 86 -2.14 4.74 12.68
N ILE A 87 -1.40 4.15 11.74
CA ILE A 87 -0.02 3.69 11.96
C ILE A 87 0.94 4.64 11.27
N VAL A 88 1.76 5.36 12.02
CA VAL A 88 2.85 6.16 11.45
C VAL A 88 4.05 5.27 11.19
N VAL A 89 4.55 5.29 9.96
CA VAL A 89 5.74 4.55 9.51
C VAL A 89 6.94 5.48 9.54
N ASP A 90 7.78 5.29 10.55
CA ASP A 90 8.94 6.12 10.81
C ASP A 90 10.22 5.49 10.27
N TRP A 91 10.75 6.09 9.21
CA TRP A 91 12.03 5.73 8.61
C TRP A 91 12.99 6.93 8.59
N THR A 92 12.84 7.84 9.57
CA THR A 92 13.64 9.06 9.75
C THR A 92 15.14 8.79 9.65
N ALA A 93 15.60 7.65 10.18
CA ALA A 93 17.00 7.22 10.15
C ALA A 93 17.57 7.27 8.73
N GLU A 94 16.84 6.79 7.72
CA GLU A 94 17.31 6.80 6.33
C GLU A 94 16.84 8.05 5.57
N ALA A 95 15.67 8.61 5.93
CA ALA A 95 15.09 9.76 5.25
C ALA A 95 15.85 11.08 5.46
N SER A 96 16.65 11.19 6.54
CA SER A 96 17.28 12.46 6.96
C SER A 96 18.67 12.73 6.36
N PHE A 97 19.22 11.80 5.57
CA PHE A 97 20.52 11.95 4.91
C PHE A 97 20.40 12.78 3.63
N SER A 98 21.26 12.54 2.63
CA SER A 98 21.09 13.13 1.30
C SER A 98 19.87 12.55 0.60
N TYR A 99 19.27 13.32 -0.33
CA TYR A 99 18.14 12.85 -1.12
C TYR A 99 18.44 11.53 -1.85
N THR A 100 19.62 11.41 -2.47
CA THR A 100 20.04 10.18 -3.16
C THR A 100 20.10 8.98 -2.20
N HIS A 101 20.57 9.18 -0.96
CA HIS A 101 20.58 8.13 0.06
C HIS A 101 19.17 7.70 0.46
N ALA A 102 18.30 8.66 0.76
CA ALA A 102 16.90 8.37 1.10
C ALA A 102 16.19 7.64 -0.04
N ARG A 103 16.34 8.12 -1.29
CA ARG A 103 15.80 7.49 -2.51
C ARG A 103 16.27 6.05 -2.67
N ASN A 104 17.56 5.79 -2.49
CA ASN A 104 18.13 4.44 -2.63
C ASN A 104 17.68 3.47 -1.52
N ASN A 105 17.20 3.97 -0.38
CA ASN A 105 16.67 3.16 0.70
C ASN A 105 15.17 2.89 0.63
N VAL A 106 14.41 3.57 -0.24
CA VAL A 106 12.97 3.33 -0.41
C VAL A 106 12.63 1.84 -0.60
N PRO A 107 13.33 1.05 -1.45
CA PRO A 107 13.05 -0.38 -1.55
C PRO A 107 13.27 -1.16 -0.26
N ASN A 108 14.26 -0.79 0.56
CA ASN A 108 14.51 -1.44 1.84
C ASN A 108 13.41 -1.11 2.86
N VAL A 109 12.95 0.14 2.89
CA VAL A 109 11.84 0.58 3.77
C VAL A 109 10.56 -0.15 3.40
N ALA A 110 10.29 -0.27 2.10
CA ALA A 110 9.12 -0.97 1.60
C ALA A 110 9.11 -2.46 1.96
N ARG A 111 10.27 -3.14 1.91
CA ARG A 111 10.39 -4.53 2.38
C ARG A 111 10.12 -4.65 3.88
N ASN A 112 10.66 -3.74 4.69
CA ASN A 112 10.38 -3.73 6.13
C ASN A 112 8.88 -3.53 6.41
N LEU A 113 8.23 -2.58 5.71
CA LEU A 113 6.80 -2.32 5.80
C LEU A 113 5.95 -3.52 5.36
N ALA A 114 6.31 -4.17 4.25
CA ALA A 114 5.63 -5.37 3.78
C ALA A 114 5.74 -6.50 4.82
N SER A 115 6.94 -6.73 5.37
CA SER A 115 7.13 -7.72 6.44
C SER A 115 6.38 -7.36 7.73
N PHE A 116 6.22 -6.07 8.04
CA PHE A 116 5.39 -5.62 9.16
C PHE A 116 3.90 -5.93 8.92
N ILE A 117 3.38 -5.57 7.74
CA ILE A 117 2.00 -5.87 7.35
C ILE A 117 1.74 -7.38 7.34
N GLN A 118 2.66 -8.18 6.81
CA GLN A 118 2.58 -9.64 6.86
C GLN A 118 2.43 -10.12 8.31
N ARG A 119 3.18 -9.57 9.28
CA ARG A 119 2.99 -9.92 10.70
C ARG A 119 1.57 -9.60 11.17
N LEU A 120 1.04 -8.41 10.90
CA LEU A 120 -0.35 -8.06 11.27
C LEU A 120 -1.38 -9.04 10.70
N THR A 121 -1.14 -9.54 9.49
CA THR A 121 -2.03 -10.49 8.79
C THR A 121 -1.69 -11.97 9.02
N THR A 122 -0.69 -12.28 9.83
CA THR A 122 -0.28 -13.68 10.12
C THR A 122 -0.16 -13.94 11.60
N THR A 123 -0.48 -12.98 12.47
CA THR A 123 -0.40 -13.17 13.92
C THR A 123 -1.44 -14.19 14.42
N GLY A 124 -2.47 -14.53 13.62
CA GLY A 124 -3.30 -15.73 13.81
C GLY A 124 -2.64 -17.07 13.43
N LYS A 125 -1.56 -17.08 12.63
CA LYS A 125 -0.84 -18.29 12.18
C LYS A 125 0.37 -18.63 13.04
N PHE A 126 1.01 -17.65 13.69
CA PHE A 126 2.21 -17.88 14.50
C PHE A 126 1.95 -18.30 15.95
N SER A 127 0.75 -18.05 16.50
CA SER A 127 0.33 -18.64 17.78
C SER A 127 0.17 -20.17 17.69
N LYS A 128 -0.01 -20.71 16.49
CA LYS A 128 -0.12 -22.16 16.21
C LYS A 128 1.21 -22.91 16.13
N LEU A 129 2.34 -22.22 15.97
CA LEU A 129 3.68 -22.84 15.85
C LEU A 129 4.48 -22.90 17.16
N ARG A 130 3.97 -22.28 18.25
CA ARG A 130 4.64 -22.34 19.56
C ARG A 130 4.16 -23.47 20.47
N SER A 131 3.10 -24.19 20.09
CA SER A 131 2.70 -25.43 20.75
C SER A 131 3.07 -26.63 19.89
N GLY A 132 4.31 -27.09 20.03
CA GLY A 132 4.74 -28.39 19.52
C GLY A 132 5.60 -28.31 18.26
N THR A 133 6.86 -28.73 18.42
CA THR A 133 7.86 -29.10 17.40
C THR A 133 8.92 -28.04 17.10
N ARG A 134 10.10 -28.23 17.70
CA ARG A 134 11.39 -27.73 17.19
C ARG A 134 11.63 -28.38 15.83
N ILE A 135 11.77 -27.61 14.74
CA ILE A 135 12.51 -28.07 13.56
C ILE A 135 13.40 -26.94 13.03
N TYR A 136 14.66 -27.31 12.88
CA TYR A 136 15.74 -26.57 12.24
C TYR A 136 15.52 -26.46 10.71
N ASN A 137 15.94 -25.32 10.15
CA ASN A 137 16.56 -25.13 8.82
C ASN A 137 15.99 -25.90 7.62
N GLU A 138 15.23 -25.20 6.77
CA GLU A 138 14.99 -25.58 5.38
C GLU A 138 15.61 -24.57 4.39
N ALA A 139 16.90 -24.27 4.59
CA ALA A 139 17.70 -23.46 3.67
C ALA A 139 18.92 -24.22 3.12
N SER A 140 18.91 -25.56 3.15
CA SER A 140 20.06 -26.38 2.70
C SER A 140 19.72 -27.56 1.77
N ARG A 141 18.55 -27.54 1.13
CA ARG A 141 18.16 -28.55 0.11
C ARG A 141 18.00 -27.96 -1.29
N VAL A 142 19.03 -27.26 -1.80
CA VAL A 142 19.17 -27.03 -3.26
C VAL A 142 20.63 -27.18 -3.75
N LEU A 143 21.59 -27.59 -2.91
CA LEU A 143 22.98 -27.80 -3.36
C LEU A 143 23.37 -29.27 -3.27
N GLY A 144 23.29 -29.97 -4.40
CA GLY A 144 23.77 -31.35 -4.53
C GLY A 144 23.57 -32.00 -5.90
N GLN A 145 24.34 -31.53 -6.89
CA GLN A 145 24.93 -32.27 -8.05
C GLN A 145 23.96 -33.01 -9.03
N SER A 146 24.07 -32.83 -10.35
CA SER A 146 25.26 -33.17 -11.13
C SER A 146 25.50 -32.26 -12.35
N ALA A 147 26.78 -32.13 -12.67
CA ALA A 147 27.31 -31.49 -13.88
C ALA A 147 27.41 -32.49 -15.03
N GLY A 148 27.20 -32.02 -16.26
CA GLY A 148 27.48 -32.69 -17.54
C GLY A 148 27.35 -31.70 -18.70
N PRO A 149 28.10 -31.84 -19.81
CA PRO A 149 28.92 -30.76 -20.34
C PRO A 149 28.30 -29.90 -21.44
N THR A 150 28.97 -28.77 -21.64
CA THR A 150 28.90 -27.74 -22.68
C THR A 150 28.82 -28.25 -24.12
N GLU A 151 27.91 -27.68 -24.92
CA GLU A 151 28.13 -27.31 -26.32
C GLU A 151 27.29 -26.06 -26.67
N ASP A 152 27.95 -25.05 -27.26
CA ASP A 152 27.37 -23.96 -28.05
C ASP A 152 27.58 -24.38 -29.53
N PRO A 153 26.63 -24.12 -30.45
CA PRO A 153 26.83 -22.95 -31.30
C PRO A 153 25.54 -22.26 -31.79
N THR A 154 25.55 -20.93 -31.71
CA THR A 154 25.16 -19.94 -32.74
C THR A 154 23.84 -20.07 -33.55
N THR A 155 23.24 -18.88 -33.69
CA THR A 155 22.60 -18.25 -34.88
C THR A 155 21.07 -18.29 -35.11
N THR A 156 20.60 -17.09 -35.50
CA THR A 156 19.42 -16.73 -36.34
C THR A 156 18.04 -17.00 -35.74
N SER A 157 17.30 -15.96 -35.33
CA SER A 157 16.45 -15.09 -36.17
C SER A 157 15.46 -15.88 -37.03
N GLU A 158 14.18 -15.83 -36.68
CA GLU A 158 13.14 -15.38 -37.61
C GLU A 158 11.79 -15.23 -36.91
N ALA A 159 11.13 -14.13 -37.26
CA ALA A 159 9.78 -13.79 -36.92
C ALA A 159 8.83 -14.53 -37.86
N THR A 160 7.71 -15.06 -37.36
CA THR A 160 6.54 -15.34 -38.21
C THR A 160 5.25 -15.24 -37.38
N THR A 161 4.59 -14.11 -37.57
CA THR A 161 3.16 -13.97 -37.89
C THR A 161 2.15 -14.84 -37.13
N THR A 162 1.53 -14.26 -36.11
CA THR A 162 0.26 -14.76 -35.55
C THR A 162 -0.90 -14.22 -36.38
N THR A 163 -1.63 -15.12 -37.03
CA THR A 163 -2.91 -14.86 -37.68
C THR A 163 -4.03 -14.80 -36.64
N THR A 164 -4.77 -13.71 -36.66
CA THR A 164 -6.06 -13.51 -36.00
C THR A 164 -7.14 -14.35 -36.68
N PRO A 165 -8.19 -14.76 -35.95
CA PRO A 165 -9.53 -14.51 -36.47
C PRO A 165 -10.43 -13.76 -35.50
N GLU A 166 -11.28 -12.92 -36.11
CA GLU A 166 -12.32 -12.07 -35.53
C GLU A 166 -13.48 -12.87 -34.87
N PRO A 167 -14.39 -12.19 -34.14
CA PRO A 167 -15.30 -12.78 -33.17
C PRO A 167 -16.60 -13.27 -33.80
N THR A 168 -17.26 -14.20 -33.10
CA THR A 168 -18.67 -14.54 -33.35
C THR A 168 -19.54 -13.94 -32.24
N THR A 169 -20.62 -13.30 -32.68
CA THR A 169 -21.59 -12.50 -31.94
C THR A 169 -22.84 -13.32 -31.56
N THR A 170 -23.44 -12.94 -30.42
CA THR A 170 -24.88 -13.03 -30.04
C THR A 170 -25.46 -14.45 -29.83
N THR A 171 -26.16 -14.78 -28.73
CA THR A 171 -27.48 -14.24 -28.36
C THR A 171 -27.94 -14.81 -27.00
N THR A 172 -28.73 -13.98 -26.31
CA THR A 172 -29.51 -14.03 -25.06
C THR A 172 -30.25 -15.31 -24.63
N GLU A 173 -30.28 -15.54 -23.30
CA GLU A 173 -31.38 -15.82 -22.32
C GLU A 173 -32.62 -16.70 -22.71
N PRO A 174 -33.43 -17.24 -21.75
CA PRO A 174 -33.56 -16.90 -20.32
C PRO A 174 -33.68 -18.05 -19.28
N THR A 175 -33.45 -17.64 -18.03
CA THR A 175 -34.07 -17.97 -16.73
C THR A 175 -35.21 -18.98 -16.63
N THR A 176 -35.08 -19.93 -15.68
CA THR A 176 -36.21 -20.40 -14.84
C THR A 176 -35.77 -20.65 -13.40
N THR A 177 -36.53 -20.06 -12.49
CA THR A 177 -36.48 -20.12 -11.03
C THR A 177 -37.30 -21.30 -10.52
N GLU A 178 -36.78 -22.14 -9.62
CA GLU A 178 -37.60 -22.93 -8.69
C GLU A 178 -37.00 -22.94 -7.28
N THR A 179 -37.90 -22.83 -6.30
CA THR A 179 -37.74 -22.62 -4.84
C THR A 179 -38.06 -23.95 -4.11
N PRO A 180 -37.62 -24.16 -2.86
CA PRO A 180 -37.26 -25.48 -2.37
C PRO A 180 -38.42 -26.24 -1.71
N THR A 181 -38.33 -27.57 -1.71
CA THR A 181 -39.23 -28.45 -0.94
C THR A 181 -38.54 -28.89 0.35
N THR A 182 -39.21 -28.59 1.47
CA THR A 182 -38.90 -29.04 2.83
C THR A 182 -39.59 -30.38 3.09
N THR A 183 -38.89 -31.35 3.66
CA THR A 183 -39.53 -32.52 4.29
C THR A 183 -38.86 -32.84 5.62
N THR A 184 -39.64 -32.73 6.68
CA THR A 184 -39.36 -33.07 8.08
C THR A 184 -39.81 -34.51 8.37
N THR A 185 -39.49 -35.03 9.57
CA THR A 185 -39.91 -36.29 10.26
C THR A 185 -38.94 -37.49 10.05
N THR A 186 -38.53 -38.31 11.04
CA THR A 186 -38.87 -38.47 12.47
C THR A 186 -37.82 -39.34 13.20
N SER A 187 -37.60 -39.06 14.49
CA SER A 187 -37.15 -39.84 15.67
C SER A 187 -36.68 -41.32 15.62
N ASP A 188 -35.45 -41.55 16.14
CA ASP A 188 -34.95 -42.47 17.23
C ASP A 188 -35.19 -44.01 17.22
N PRO A 189 -34.42 -44.89 17.94
CA PRO A 189 -33.40 -44.63 18.99
C PRO A 189 -32.11 -45.51 19.04
N THR A 190 -31.18 -45.07 19.92
CA THR A 190 -30.18 -45.82 20.72
C THR A 190 -29.06 -46.65 20.05
N THR A 191 -27.83 -46.13 20.18
CA THR A 191 -26.63 -46.96 20.43
C THR A 191 -25.66 -46.24 21.35
N THR A 192 -25.29 -46.92 22.43
CA THR A 192 -24.31 -46.50 23.44
C THR A 192 -22.90 -46.68 22.88
N THR A 193 -22.12 -45.60 22.80
CA THR A 193 -20.64 -45.68 22.71
C THR A 193 -20.03 -44.59 23.56
N THR A 194 -19.37 -45.02 24.64
CA THR A 194 -18.28 -44.32 25.30
C THR A 194 -17.17 -44.01 24.31
N GLU A 195 -16.77 -42.75 24.21
CA GLU A 195 -15.38 -42.25 24.33
C GLU A 195 -15.26 -40.82 23.78
N GLY A 196 -14.43 -40.02 24.46
CA GLY A 196 -13.92 -38.75 23.95
C GLY A 196 -14.42 -37.54 24.72
N PHE A 197 -13.66 -37.10 25.73
CA PHE A 197 -13.61 -35.67 26.07
C PHE A 197 -13.15 -34.95 24.82
N ALA A 198 -14.09 -34.37 24.06
CA ALA A 198 -13.78 -33.32 23.13
C ALA A 198 -13.21 -32.17 23.97
N THR A 199 -11.89 -31.99 23.93
CA THR A 199 -11.34 -30.67 24.17
C THR A 199 -11.90 -29.82 23.04
N GLU A 200 -13.02 -29.14 23.29
CA GLU A 200 -13.35 -27.93 22.58
C GLU A 200 -12.08 -27.07 22.70
N GLY A 201 -11.34 -26.99 21.61
CA GLY A 201 -10.25 -26.06 21.50
C GLY A 201 -10.85 -24.69 21.73
N PHE A 202 -10.57 -24.11 22.89
CA PHE A 202 -10.81 -22.70 23.13
C PHE A 202 -9.95 -21.95 22.11
N GLU A 203 -10.56 -21.61 20.98
CA GLU A 203 -9.99 -20.68 19.99
C GLU A 203 -9.84 -19.35 20.71
N LEU A 204 -8.62 -19.04 21.16
CA LEU A 204 -8.24 -17.65 21.38
C LEU A 204 -8.37 -16.98 20.01
N PRO A 205 -9.16 -15.89 19.85
CA PRO A 205 -9.27 -15.20 18.58
C PRO A 205 -7.86 -14.80 18.15
N GLY A 206 -7.39 -15.41 17.07
CA GLY A 206 -6.11 -15.06 16.47
C GLY A 206 -6.33 -13.76 15.71
N ASN A 207 -5.73 -12.67 16.19
CA ASN A 207 -5.84 -11.36 15.55
C ASN A 207 -5.20 -11.41 14.15
N GLU A 208 -6.01 -11.62 13.10
CA GLU A 208 -5.59 -11.66 11.71
C GLU A 208 -6.23 -10.49 10.98
N ALA A 209 -5.48 -9.38 10.89
CA ALA A 209 -5.97 -8.19 10.22
C ALA A 209 -6.17 -8.47 8.72
N ASN A 210 -7.29 -7.98 8.17
CA ASN A 210 -7.56 -8.09 6.75
C ASN A 210 -6.84 -6.99 5.96
N VAL A 211 -5.86 -7.36 5.13
CA VAL A 211 -5.08 -6.44 4.28
C VAL A 211 -5.96 -5.60 3.33
N GLU A 212 -7.17 -6.07 3.01
CA GLU A 212 -8.13 -5.32 2.20
C GLU A 212 -8.66 -4.07 2.90
N LEU A 213 -8.59 -4.02 4.23
CA LEU A 213 -8.97 -2.85 5.04
C LEU A 213 -7.84 -1.83 5.20
N PHE A 214 -6.68 -2.11 4.59
CA PHE A 214 -5.49 -1.26 4.75
C PHE A 214 -5.45 -0.15 3.69
N HIS A 215 -5.14 1.06 4.16
CA HIS A 215 -4.96 2.25 3.34
C HIS A 215 -3.56 2.83 3.57
N LEU A 216 -2.65 2.63 2.61
CA LEU A 216 -1.31 3.20 2.67
C LEU A 216 -1.30 4.62 2.08
N VAL A 217 -1.06 5.63 2.90
CA VAL A 217 -0.96 7.04 2.51
C VAL A 217 0.50 7.45 2.52
N GLY A 218 1.08 7.62 1.34
CA GLY A 218 2.49 7.95 1.19
C GLY A 218 2.71 9.34 0.65
N PHE A 219 3.53 10.14 1.32
CA PHE A 219 3.93 11.48 0.87
C PHE A 219 5.34 11.50 0.30
N ASP A 220 5.55 12.20 -0.82
CA ASP A 220 6.86 12.32 -1.47
C ASP A 220 7.49 10.94 -1.76
N LEU A 221 8.69 10.62 -1.23
CA LEU A 221 9.31 9.29 -1.34
C LEU A 221 8.47 8.19 -0.68
N GLY A 222 7.67 8.52 0.35
CA GLY A 222 6.77 7.60 1.03
C GLY A 222 5.67 7.03 0.12
N ALA A 223 5.30 7.75 -0.94
CA ALA A 223 4.38 7.22 -1.96
C ALA A 223 4.97 6.01 -2.69
N HIS A 224 6.28 6.01 -2.93
CA HIS A 224 6.98 4.89 -3.55
C HIS A 224 7.21 3.74 -2.58
N VAL A 225 7.46 4.04 -1.30
CA VAL A 225 7.48 3.02 -0.24
C VAL A 225 6.15 2.27 -0.22
N ALA A 226 5.01 2.98 -0.24
CA ALA A 226 3.68 2.39 -0.30
C ALA A 226 3.49 1.49 -1.54
N GLY A 227 3.87 1.99 -2.72
CA GLY A 227 3.74 1.25 -3.98
C GLY A 227 4.59 -0.03 -4.03
N ILE A 228 5.86 0.05 -3.60
CA ILE A 228 6.75 -1.12 -3.54
C ILE A 228 6.24 -2.12 -2.49
N ALA A 229 5.81 -1.66 -1.31
CA ALA A 229 5.29 -2.55 -0.27
C ALA A 229 4.03 -3.29 -0.74
N GLY A 230 3.10 -2.58 -1.39
CA GLY A 230 1.91 -3.17 -2.00
C GLY A 230 2.24 -4.25 -3.03
N ARG A 231 3.27 -4.05 -3.86
CA ARG A 231 3.73 -5.08 -4.81
C ARG A 231 4.35 -6.30 -4.14
N ILE A 232 5.17 -6.10 -3.10
CA ILE A 232 5.77 -7.22 -2.36
C ILE A 232 4.67 -8.08 -1.74
N LEU A 233 3.66 -7.45 -1.12
CA LEU A 233 2.51 -8.16 -0.53
C LEU A 233 1.71 -8.96 -1.57
N GLN A 234 1.63 -8.49 -2.82
CA GLN A 234 0.96 -9.24 -3.89
C GLN A 234 1.66 -10.54 -4.24
N GLU A 235 2.99 -10.63 -4.07
CA GLU A 235 3.73 -11.89 -4.27
C GLU A 235 3.23 -12.98 -3.30
N ASP A 236 2.73 -12.58 -2.13
CA ASP A 236 2.09 -13.46 -1.13
C ASP A 236 0.56 -13.50 -1.23
N SER A 237 0.00 -13.12 -2.38
CA SER A 237 -1.45 -13.05 -2.61
C SER A 237 -2.20 -12.09 -1.68
N GLN A 238 -1.51 -11.10 -1.10
CA GLN A 238 -2.09 -10.07 -0.25
C GLN A 238 -2.25 -8.78 -1.04
N LEU A 239 -3.49 -8.40 -1.34
CA LEU A 239 -3.77 -7.20 -2.13
C LEU A 239 -4.38 -6.11 -1.24
N VAL A 240 -3.54 -5.12 -0.91
CA VAL A 240 -3.88 -3.90 -0.17
C VAL A 240 -5.14 -3.24 -0.73
N GLY A 241 -6.04 -2.82 0.17
CA GLY A 241 -7.27 -2.12 -0.18
C GLY A 241 -7.01 -0.83 -0.96
N ARG A 242 -6.22 0.09 -0.40
CA ARG A 242 -5.97 1.39 -1.02
C ARG A 242 -4.54 1.88 -0.85
N ILE A 243 -4.00 2.51 -1.89
CA ILE A 243 -2.85 3.41 -1.78
C ILE A 243 -3.30 4.83 -2.14
N THR A 244 -2.82 5.83 -1.40
CA THR A 244 -2.91 7.24 -1.81
C THR A 244 -1.53 7.87 -1.84
N GLY A 245 -1.09 8.25 -3.04
CA GLY A 245 0.16 8.96 -3.28
C GLY A 245 -0.05 10.47 -3.18
N LEU A 246 0.61 11.11 -2.23
CA LEU A 246 0.55 12.54 -1.99
C LEU A 246 1.78 13.20 -2.62
N ASN A 247 1.58 13.80 -3.79
CA ASN A 247 2.60 14.38 -4.66
C ASN A 247 3.90 13.52 -4.75
N PRO A 248 3.80 12.29 -5.29
CA PRO A 248 4.91 11.33 -5.33
C PRO A 248 6.16 11.91 -5.98
N SER A 249 7.34 11.71 -5.38
CA SER A 249 8.57 12.37 -5.80
C SER A 249 9.02 12.01 -7.23
N GLY A 250 9.31 12.99 -8.08
CA GLY A 250 9.78 12.80 -9.45
C GLY A 250 11.29 12.86 -9.63
N ARG A 251 12.03 13.44 -8.69
CA ARG A 251 13.49 13.56 -8.81
C ARG A 251 14.15 12.20 -8.69
N GLN A 252 14.96 11.82 -9.69
CA GLN A 252 15.66 10.53 -9.74
C GLN A 252 14.73 9.30 -9.76
N TRP A 253 13.46 9.49 -10.15
CA TRP A 253 12.49 8.42 -10.34
C TRP A 253 12.07 8.36 -11.81
N GLY A 254 12.49 7.31 -12.50
CA GLY A 254 12.12 7.05 -13.89
C GLY A 254 10.78 6.33 -14.03
N THR A 255 10.47 5.85 -15.23
CA THR A 255 9.25 5.08 -15.53
C THR A 255 9.32 3.60 -15.10
N GLY A 256 10.39 3.20 -14.40
CA GLY A 256 10.64 1.81 -14.00
C GLY A 256 9.74 1.29 -12.88
N SER A 257 9.95 0.03 -12.50
CA SER A 257 9.19 -0.66 -11.45
C SER A 257 9.47 -0.15 -10.05
N GLU A 258 10.42 0.76 -9.84
CA GLU A 258 10.78 1.23 -8.51
C GLU A 258 9.81 2.31 -7.98
N ARG A 259 8.95 2.91 -8.81
CA ARG A 259 7.99 3.95 -8.36
C ARG A 259 6.60 3.40 -8.06
N LEU A 260 5.76 4.26 -7.48
CA LEU A 260 4.30 4.04 -7.37
C LEU A 260 3.68 3.94 -8.76
N LYS A 261 2.76 3.01 -8.95
CA LYS A 261 1.98 2.87 -10.19
C LYS A 261 0.60 2.24 -9.92
N ARG A 262 -0.27 2.33 -10.92
CA ARG A 262 -1.52 1.58 -10.99
C ARG A 262 -1.28 0.09 -10.75
N GLY A 263 -2.17 -0.53 -9.97
CA GLY A 263 -2.13 -1.95 -9.65
C GLY A 263 -1.24 -2.30 -8.45
N ASP A 264 -0.55 -1.33 -7.82
CA ASP A 264 0.17 -1.59 -6.56
C ASP A 264 -0.78 -1.88 -5.37
N ALA A 265 -2.08 -1.57 -5.52
CA ALA A 265 -3.19 -1.92 -4.61
C ALA A 265 -4.50 -2.10 -5.42
N ARG A 266 -5.61 -2.48 -4.79
CA ARG A 266 -6.94 -2.55 -5.47
C ARG A 266 -7.35 -1.21 -6.04
N TYR A 267 -6.99 -0.13 -5.34
CA TYR A 267 -7.25 1.23 -5.75
C TYR A 267 -6.06 2.14 -5.39
N VAL A 268 -5.52 2.83 -6.38
CA VAL A 268 -4.44 3.81 -6.24
C VAL A 268 -4.96 5.20 -6.61
N GLU A 269 -5.02 6.10 -5.64
CA GLU A 269 -5.34 7.51 -5.86
C GLU A 269 -4.07 8.37 -5.77
N VAL A 270 -3.90 9.36 -6.66
CA VAL A 270 -2.74 10.27 -6.59
C VAL A 270 -3.21 11.72 -6.56
N ILE A 271 -2.66 12.50 -5.63
CA ILE A 271 -2.92 13.93 -5.49
C ILE A 271 -1.68 14.71 -5.91
N HIS A 272 -1.75 15.35 -7.08
CA HIS A 272 -0.69 16.13 -7.71
C HIS A 272 -0.83 17.61 -7.34
N THR A 273 0.25 18.21 -6.85
CA THR A 273 0.26 19.60 -6.38
C THR A 273 1.51 20.40 -6.74
N ASP A 274 2.61 19.73 -7.09
CA ASP A 274 3.86 20.36 -7.52
C ASP A 274 4.60 19.48 -8.55
N THR A 275 4.26 19.61 -9.84
CA THR A 275 4.70 18.68 -10.91
C THR A 275 5.34 19.32 -12.15
N LEU A 276 5.36 20.65 -12.26
CA LEU A 276 5.88 21.40 -13.41
C LEU A 276 7.03 22.33 -13.01
N GLY A 277 8.05 22.32 -13.85
CA GLY A 277 9.26 23.14 -13.69
C GLY A 277 10.46 22.31 -13.27
N VAL A 278 11.66 22.85 -13.50
CA VAL A 278 12.94 22.17 -13.21
C VAL A 278 13.12 21.85 -11.72
N LEU A 279 12.42 22.62 -10.86
CA LEU A 279 12.48 22.48 -9.41
C LEU A 279 11.23 21.82 -8.81
N ALA A 280 10.30 21.32 -9.64
CA ALA A 280 9.17 20.55 -9.15
C ALA A 280 9.64 19.30 -8.40
N ASN A 281 8.93 18.96 -7.34
CA ASN A 281 9.24 17.80 -6.54
C ASN A 281 8.50 16.55 -7.04
N GLY A 282 7.29 16.69 -7.57
CA GLY A 282 6.39 15.58 -7.90
C GLY A 282 6.47 15.09 -9.35
N ILE A 283 6.09 13.83 -9.57
CA ILE A 283 5.86 13.24 -10.89
C ILE A 283 4.62 13.88 -11.53
N GLY A 284 4.73 14.37 -12.76
CA GLY A 284 3.58 14.93 -13.49
C GLY A 284 2.67 13.89 -14.16
N ASP A 285 3.19 12.69 -14.42
CA ASP A 285 2.43 11.62 -15.05
C ASP A 285 1.26 11.16 -14.18
N PRO A 286 0.11 10.80 -14.78
CA PRO A 286 -1.01 10.22 -14.05
C PRO A 286 -0.73 8.75 -13.72
N ILE A 287 -0.13 8.50 -12.56
CA ILE A 287 0.39 7.17 -12.17
C ILE A 287 -0.59 6.30 -11.35
N GLY A 288 -1.77 6.80 -10.97
CA GLY A 288 -2.80 6.04 -10.23
C GLY A 288 -3.94 5.47 -11.09
N ASP A 289 -4.91 4.84 -10.44
CA ASP A 289 -6.24 4.58 -11.02
C ASP A 289 -6.98 5.90 -11.25
N ILE A 290 -6.91 6.79 -10.25
CA ILE A 290 -7.52 8.12 -10.29
C ILE A 290 -6.48 9.17 -9.88
N ASN A 291 -6.37 10.25 -10.66
CA ASN A 291 -5.36 11.28 -10.49
C ASN A 291 -6.03 12.66 -10.32
N PHE A 292 -5.87 13.27 -9.16
CA PHE A 292 -6.33 14.62 -8.87
C PHE A 292 -5.20 15.62 -9.06
N TYR A 293 -5.41 16.63 -9.92
CA TYR A 293 -4.49 17.74 -10.12
C TYR A 293 -5.08 19.00 -9.48
N ALA A 294 -4.59 19.36 -8.30
CA ALA A 294 -5.09 20.52 -7.57
C ALA A 294 -4.58 21.81 -8.22
N ASN A 295 -5.50 22.71 -8.55
CA ASN A 295 -5.24 23.99 -9.20
C ASN A 295 -4.44 23.87 -10.52
N GLY A 296 -4.45 22.69 -11.17
CA GLY A 296 -3.62 22.40 -12.33
C GLY A 296 -2.42 21.50 -12.04
N GLY A 297 -2.32 20.99 -10.81
CA GLY A 297 -1.21 20.19 -10.32
C GLY A 297 0.01 21.00 -9.91
N ASN A 298 -0.08 22.34 -9.94
CA ASN A 298 1.04 23.28 -9.80
C ASN A 298 0.57 24.63 -9.28
N ASN A 299 1.50 25.43 -8.77
CA ASN A 299 1.28 26.83 -8.37
C ASN A 299 0.08 26.98 -7.42
N GLN A 300 0.14 26.28 -6.29
CA GLN A 300 -0.97 26.23 -5.34
C GLN A 300 -1.28 27.62 -4.77
N PRO A 301 -2.56 28.00 -4.62
CA PRO A 301 -2.93 29.30 -4.06
C PRO A 301 -2.31 29.51 -2.67
N GLY A 302 -1.58 30.62 -2.52
CA GLY A 302 -0.87 30.99 -1.29
C GLY A 302 0.56 30.45 -1.18
N CYS A 303 1.03 29.65 -2.15
CA CYS A 303 2.39 29.13 -2.16
C CYS A 303 3.33 29.97 -3.03
N LEU A 304 4.49 30.32 -2.46
CA LEU A 304 5.58 31.03 -3.15
C LEU A 304 6.76 30.12 -3.52
N THR A 305 6.74 28.87 -3.07
CA THR A 305 7.84 27.91 -3.24
C THR A 305 7.29 26.55 -3.68
N HIS A 306 8.12 25.78 -4.38
CA HIS A 306 7.81 24.38 -4.73
C HIS A 306 7.56 23.52 -3.50
N SER A 307 8.29 23.73 -2.40
CA SER A 307 8.05 23.02 -1.13
C SER A 307 6.66 23.29 -0.56
N CYS A 308 6.17 24.54 -0.61
CA CYS A 308 4.78 24.83 -0.20
C CYS A 308 3.77 24.15 -1.11
N CYS A 309 3.99 24.19 -2.43
CA CYS A 309 3.11 23.50 -3.38
C CYS A 309 3.12 21.99 -3.13
N HIS A 310 4.27 21.41 -2.81
CA HIS A 310 4.45 19.99 -2.52
C HIS A 310 3.70 19.58 -1.25
N ASP A 311 3.80 20.36 -0.17
CA ASP A 311 3.09 20.14 1.09
C ASP A 311 1.56 20.20 0.93
N ARG A 312 1.04 20.96 -0.05
CA ARG A 312 -0.40 21.07 -0.30
C ARG A 312 -1.07 19.72 -0.54
N ALA A 313 -0.36 18.71 -1.04
CA ALA A 313 -0.96 17.39 -1.27
C ALA A 313 -1.45 16.75 0.03
N PHE A 314 -0.65 16.78 1.11
CA PHE A 314 -1.11 16.23 2.38
C PHE A 314 -2.14 17.13 3.05
N GLU A 315 -2.08 18.45 2.87
CA GLU A 315 -3.11 19.34 3.40
C GLU A 315 -4.47 19.07 2.76
N LEU A 316 -4.52 18.79 1.45
CA LEU A 316 -5.75 18.43 0.74
C LEU A 316 -6.30 17.08 1.21
N PHE A 317 -5.42 16.09 1.40
CA PHE A 317 -5.82 14.81 1.94
C PHE A 317 -6.36 14.95 3.37
N ALA A 318 -5.68 15.70 4.23
CA ALA A 318 -6.14 15.98 5.57
C ALA A 318 -7.52 16.70 5.55
N ALA A 319 -7.64 17.77 4.76
CA ALA A 319 -8.90 18.51 4.60
C ALA A 319 -10.05 17.62 4.11
N SER A 320 -9.77 16.61 3.27
CA SER A 320 -10.80 15.67 2.80
C SER A 320 -11.42 14.81 3.92
N MET A 321 -10.76 14.67 5.07
CA MET A 321 -11.31 13.96 6.24
C MET A 321 -12.40 14.76 6.96
N ILE A 322 -12.41 16.08 6.78
CA ILE A 322 -13.31 16.99 7.50
C ILE A 322 -14.21 17.84 6.60
N ASN A 323 -13.88 17.93 5.30
CA ASN A 323 -14.61 18.72 4.32
C ASN A 323 -15.24 17.80 3.25
N PRO A 324 -16.55 17.47 3.37
CA PRO A 324 -17.23 16.58 2.42
C PRO A 324 -17.42 17.22 1.03
N ASN A 325 -17.16 18.52 0.88
CA ASN A 325 -17.34 19.24 -0.39
C ASN A 325 -16.07 19.28 -1.24
N LEU A 326 -14.98 18.65 -0.81
CA LEU A 326 -13.72 18.63 -1.53
C LEU A 326 -13.79 17.67 -2.73
N LYS A 327 -14.37 18.15 -3.84
CA LYS A 327 -14.62 17.38 -5.07
C LYS A 327 -13.82 17.92 -6.24
N GLY A 328 -13.21 17.03 -7.02
CA GLY A 328 -12.64 17.35 -8.31
C GLY A 328 -13.63 17.06 -9.43
N ARG A 329 -13.47 17.73 -10.57
CA ARG A 329 -14.27 17.52 -11.77
C ARG A 329 -13.48 16.79 -12.85
N ALA A 330 -14.09 15.77 -13.45
CA ALA A 330 -13.42 14.91 -14.43
C ALA A 330 -13.00 15.69 -15.68
N CYS A 331 -11.77 15.40 -16.12
CA CYS A 331 -11.15 15.97 -17.32
C CYS A 331 -10.89 14.85 -18.33
N THR A 332 -11.14 15.10 -19.61
CA THR A 332 -10.84 14.15 -20.69
C THR A 332 -9.49 14.42 -21.35
N THR A 333 -8.95 15.63 -21.20
CA THR A 333 -7.65 16.02 -21.77
C THR A 333 -6.82 16.84 -20.79
N GLN A 334 -5.49 16.80 -20.99
CA GLN A 334 -4.55 17.63 -20.24
C GLN A 334 -4.85 19.13 -20.44
N THR A 335 -5.30 19.54 -21.64
CA THR A 335 -5.69 20.93 -21.91
C THR A 335 -6.86 21.38 -21.04
N GLN A 336 -7.89 20.53 -20.87
CA GLN A 336 -8.99 20.84 -19.96
C GLN A 336 -8.50 20.98 -18.52
N MET A 337 -7.62 20.08 -18.10
CA MET A 337 -7.02 20.12 -16.78
C MET A 337 -6.24 21.41 -16.60
N ASN A 338 -5.29 21.76 -17.48
CA ASN A 338 -4.45 22.94 -17.35
C ASN A 338 -5.25 24.25 -17.38
N LEU A 339 -6.25 24.37 -18.26
CA LEU A 339 -7.01 25.60 -18.49
C LEU A 339 -8.27 25.75 -17.63
N ASN A 340 -8.49 24.84 -16.67
CA ASN A 340 -9.70 24.84 -15.83
C ASN A 340 -11.02 24.69 -16.63
N LEU A 341 -11.01 23.82 -17.64
CA LEU A 341 -12.14 23.57 -18.55
C LEU A 341 -12.76 22.17 -18.36
N CYS A 342 -12.46 21.48 -17.26
CA CYS A 342 -13.04 20.16 -16.96
C CYS A 342 -14.55 20.29 -16.69
N ARG A 343 -15.35 19.39 -17.27
CA ARG A 343 -16.83 19.44 -17.23
C ARG A 343 -17.49 18.10 -16.91
N GLY A 344 -16.73 17.02 -16.77
CA GLY A 344 -17.29 15.70 -16.46
C GLY A 344 -17.84 15.58 -15.03
N GLU A 345 -18.11 14.36 -14.60
CA GLU A 345 -18.66 14.06 -13.28
C GLU A 345 -17.73 14.49 -12.13
N ASP A 346 -18.33 14.75 -10.97
CA ASP A 346 -17.61 15.11 -9.76
C ASP A 346 -17.20 13.87 -8.97
N LEU A 347 -16.00 13.87 -8.38
CA LEU A 347 -15.54 12.83 -7.47
C LEU A 347 -14.87 13.46 -6.25
N HIS A 348 -15.16 12.90 -5.07
CA HIS A 348 -14.56 13.39 -3.81
C HIS A 348 -13.07 13.04 -3.80
N LEU A 349 -12.22 14.01 -3.49
CA LEU A 349 -10.79 13.82 -3.27
C LEU A 349 -10.55 13.12 -1.92
N GLY A 350 -9.55 12.25 -1.81
CA GLY A 350 -9.07 11.74 -0.52
C GLY A 350 -10.09 10.88 0.25
N GLY A 351 -10.24 11.11 1.54
CA GLY A 351 -11.16 10.41 2.43
C GLY A 351 -10.79 8.94 2.69
N THR A 352 -11.64 8.25 3.46
CA THR A 352 -11.38 6.90 3.98
C THR A 352 -11.98 5.77 3.14
N ARG A 353 -12.78 6.08 2.12
CA ARG A 353 -13.37 5.06 1.22
C ARG A 353 -12.26 4.29 0.49
N LEU A 354 -12.17 2.98 0.68
CA LEU A 354 -11.05 2.17 0.16
C LEU A 354 -11.04 2.00 -1.36
N SER A 355 -12.17 2.16 -2.04
CA SER A 355 -12.23 2.10 -3.51
C SER A 355 -13.20 3.12 -4.09
N LYS A 356 -12.84 3.71 -5.22
CA LYS A 356 -13.65 4.66 -5.99
C LYS A 356 -13.58 4.30 -7.47
N ASN A 357 -14.67 4.59 -8.19
CA ASN A 357 -14.75 4.46 -9.63
C ASN A 357 -14.96 5.84 -10.24
N GLY A 358 -14.35 6.10 -11.40
CA GLY A 358 -14.48 7.37 -12.08
C GLY A 358 -13.51 7.54 -13.24
N ALA A 359 -13.43 8.77 -13.75
CA ALA A 359 -12.48 9.12 -14.80
C ALA A 359 -11.02 8.99 -14.33
N PHE A 360 -10.09 8.93 -15.29
CA PHE A 360 -8.67 8.79 -15.00
C PHE A 360 -8.04 10.04 -14.38
N VAL A 361 -8.55 11.23 -14.73
CA VAL A 361 -8.01 12.54 -14.32
C VAL A 361 -9.14 13.45 -13.84
N TYR A 362 -8.89 14.12 -12.72
CA TYR A 362 -9.74 15.15 -12.13
C TYR A 362 -8.94 16.41 -11.87
N ARG A 363 -9.57 17.56 -12.08
CA ARG A 363 -9.08 18.85 -11.57
C ARG A 363 -9.91 19.25 -10.36
N ILE A 364 -9.25 19.66 -9.30
CA ILE A 364 -9.89 20.35 -8.17
C ILE A 364 -9.30 21.76 -8.09
N ASN A 365 -10.13 22.78 -7.84
CA ASN A 365 -9.64 24.12 -7.51
C ASN A 365 -9.91 24.40 -6.05
N THR A 366 -8.91 24.89 -5.34
CA THR A 366 -8.99 25.14 -3.90
C THR A 366 -8.59 26.56 -3.57
N SER A 367 -9.07 27.08 -2.44
CA SER A 367 -8.66 28.39 -1.97
C SER A 367 -7.24 28.35 -1.36
N ARG A 368 -6.72 29.51 -0.94
CA ARG A 368 -5.39 29.59 -0.34
C ARG A 368 -5.31 29.14 1.13
N ARG A 369 -6.45 28.94 1.81
CA ARG A 369 -6.50 28.70 3.26
C ARG A 369 -7.12 27.35 3.57
N TYR A 370 -6.43 26.52 4.33
CA TYR A 370 -6.98 25.29 4.89
C TYR A 370 -8.24 25.61 5.78
N PRO A 371 -9.32 24.81 5.74
CA PRO A 371 -9.50 23.51 5.07
C PRO A 371 -10.05 23.59 3.63
N PHE A 372 -9.72 24.67 2.94
CA PHE A 372 -9.86 24.95 1.50
C PHE A 372 -11.22 25.28 0.94
#